data_AF-A0A957BQJ6-F1
#
_entry.id   AF-A0A957BQJ6-F1
#
_cell.length_a   1.000
_cell.length_b   1.000
_cell.length_c   1.000
_cell.angle_alpha   90.00
_cell.angle_beta   90.00
_cell.angle_gamma   90.00
#
_symmetry.space_group_name_H-M   'P 1'
#
loop_
_entity.id
_entity.type
_entity.pdbx_description
1 polymer ?
#
loop_
_entity_poly.entity_id
_entity_poly.type
_entity_poly.pdbx_seq_one_letter_code
_entity_poly.pdbx_strand_id
1 'polypeptide(L)'
;DVITEGDQQLVPIGGMAWAGARGISKVEVRVDEGDWQEARLRTPISDRTWVIWRYDWPFTEGDHRFEVRCIETDGTAQIESRAGVRPSGATGIHSVSETIA
;
A
#
# COMPACT_ATOMS: atom_id res chain seq x y z
N ASP A 1 2.60 3.48 -17.11
CA ASP A 1 1.78 4.57 -17.69
C ASP A 1 1.75 5.74 -16.73
N VAL A 2 2.26 6.89 -17.16
CA VAL A 2 2.21 8.14 -16.37
C VAL A 2 0.83 8.77 -16.59
N ILE A 3 0.21 9.25 -15.50
CA ILE A 3 -1.05 10.00 -15.54
C ILE A 3 -0.70 11.48 -15.31
N THR A 4 -1.43 12.40 -15.91
CA THR A 4 -1.25 13.84 -15.69
C THR A 4 -2.55 14.43 -15.15
N GLU A 5 -2.49 15.11 -14.00
CA GLU A 5 -3.61 15.87 -13.43
C GLU A 5 -3.18 17.34 -13.31
N GLY A 6 -3.71 18.20 -14.20
CA GLY A 6 -3.23 19.57 -14.33
C GLY A 6 -1.77 19.60 -14.78
N ASP A 7 -0.91 20.31 -14.03
CA ASP A 7 0.54 20.32 -14.26
C ASP A 7 1.28 19.25 -13.44
N GLN A 8 0.58 18.47 -12.61
CA GLN A 8 1.19 17.43 -11.79
C GLN A 8 1.31 16.12 -12.57
N GLN A 9 2.53 15.58 -12.61
CA GLN A 9 2.79 14.23 -13.08
C GLN A 9 2.48 13.22 -11.97
N LEU A 10 1.75 12.16 -12.32
CA LEU A 10 1.40 11.06 -11.43
C LEU A 10 1.99 9.75 -11.94
N VAL A 11 2.73 9.05 -11.07
CA VAL A 11 3.30 7.73 -11.35
C VAL A 11 2.50 6.67 -10.59
N PRO A 12 1.85 5.71 -11.28
CA PRO A 12 1.12 4.64 -10.61
C PRO A 12 2.05 3.71 -9.82
N ILE A 13 1.78 3.58 -8.54
CA ILE A 13 2.36 2.57 -7.65
C ILE A 13 1.26 1.55 -7.38
N GLY A 14 1.56 0.26 -7.45
CA GLY A 14 0.56 -0.77 -7.28
C GLY A 14 1.10 -2.04 -6.67
N GLY A 15 0.18 -2.88 -6.23
CA GLY A 15 0.52 -4.16 -5.63
C GLY A 15 -0.71 -5.00 -5.32
N MET A 16 -0.49 -5.98 -4.44
CA MET A 16 -1.53 -6.87 -3.93
C MET A 16 -1.61 -6.76 -2.41
N ALA A 17 -2.80 -6.93 -1.86
CA ALA A 17 -3.06 -7.01 -0.42
C ALA A 17 -3.94 -8.23 -0.10
N TRP A 18 -3.73 -8.82 1.08
CA TRP A 18 -4.45 -10.02 1.50
C TRP A 18 -4.56 -10.12 3.03
N ALA A 19 -5.75 -10.44 3.53
CA ALA A 19 -6.00 -10.73 4.96
C ALA A 19 -6.83 -12.03 5.14
N GLY A 20 -6.82 -12.93 4.15
CA GLY A 20 -7.63 -14.13 4.18
C GLY A 20 -9.13 -13.82 4.34
N ALA A 21 -9.81 -14.57 5.20
CA ALA A 21 -11.25 -14.41 5.45
C ALA A 21 -11.62 -13.11 6.19
N ARG A 22 -10.65 -12.34 6.70
CA ARG A 22 -10.92 -11.06 7.37
C ARG A 22 -11.23 -9.93 6.38
N GLY A 23 -10.85 -10.12 5.12
CA GLY A 23 -11.08 -9.15 4.05
C GLY A 23 -10.25 -7.87 4.21
N ILE A 24 -10.20 -7.07 3.15
CA ILE A 24 -9.49 -5.79 3.10
C ILE A 24 -10.51 -4.68 2.80
N SER A 25 -10.59 -3.68 3.67
CA SER A 25 -11.40 -2.47 3.45
C SER A 25 -10.61 -1.36 2.77
N LYS A 26 -9.31 -1.23 3.10
CA LYS A 26 -8.43 -0.20 2.56
C LYS A 26 -7.01 -0.70 2.38
N VAL A 27 -6.30 -0.09 1.45
CA VAL A 27 -4.84 -0.12 1.38
C VAL A 27 -4.38 1.31 1.46
N GLU A 28 -3.35 1.56 2.27
CA GLU A 28 -2.78 2.88 2.45
C GLU A 28 -1.29 2.85 2.10
N VAL A 29 -0.83 3.92 1.46
CA VAL A 29 0.56 4.13 1.07
C VAL A 29 1.10 5.36 1.78
N ARG A 30 2.32 5.27 2.30
CA ARG A 30 3.08 6.40 2.85
C ARG A 30 4.34 6.59 2.03
N VAL A 31 4.66 7.85 1.75
CA VAL A 31 5.89 8.27 1.06
C VAL A 31 6.64 9.20 1.99
N ASP A 32 7.94 8.97 2.16
CA ASP A 32 8.89 9.82 2.90
C ASP A 32 8.42 10.23 4.30
N GLU A 33 7.93 9.23 5.06
CA GLU A 33 7.47 9.42 6.45
C GLU A 33 6.30 10.39 6.61
N GLY A 34 5.64 10.77 5.50
CA GLY A 34 4.44 11.59 5.49
C GLY A 34 3.17 10.86 5.96
N ASP A 35 2.02 11.44 5.66
CA ASP A 35 0.74 10.87 6.05
C ASP A 35 0.37 9.66 5.18
N TRP A 36 -0.33 8.69 5.79
CA TRP A 36 -0.94 7.58 5.07
C TRP A 36 -2.01 8.06 4.10
N GLN A 37 -1.87 7.72 2.83
CA GLN A 37 -2.80 8.05 1.75
C GLN A 37 -3.54 6.81 1.28
N GLU A 38 -4.86 6.93 1.08
CA GLU A 38 -5.68 5.80 0.63
C GLU A 38 -5.43 5.47 -0.84
N ALA A 39 -5.15 4.20 -1.13
CA ALA A 39 -5.00 3.68 -2.48
C ALA A 39 -6.36 3.22 -3.05
N ARG A 40 -6.49 3.28 -4.38
CA ARG A 40 -7.66 2.79 -5.11
C ARG A 40 -7.62 1.26 -5.16
N LEU A 41 -8.70 0.61 -4.73
CA LEU A 41 -8.85 -0.84 -4.79
C LEU A 41 -9.60 -1.26 -6.05
N ARG A 42 -9.11 -2.29 -6.74
CA ARG A 42 -9.89 -2.98 -7.75
C ARG A 42 -10.91 -3.89 -7.06
N THR A 43 -12.14 -3.96 -7.57
CA THR A 43 -13.16 -4.89 -7.08
C THR A 43 -12.61 -6.32 -7.07
N PRO A 44 -12.53 -6.98 -5.89
CA PRO A 44 -12.03 -8.34 -5.80
C PRO A 44 -13.02 -9.34 -6.40
N ILE A 45 -12.49 -10.48 -6.86
CA ILE A 45 -13.29 -11.55 -7.49
C ILE A 45 -14.10 -12.33 -6.45
N SER A 46 -13.65 -12.36 -5.20
CA SER A 46 -14.39 -12.90 -4.05
C SER A 46 -13.90 -12.28 -2.73
N ASP A 47 -14.61 -12.59 -1.63
CA ASP A 47 -14.26 -12.23 -0.26
C ASP A 47 -12.95 -12.85 0.26
N ARG A 48 -12.41 -13.85 -0.44
CA ARG A 48 -11.19 -14.60 -0.03
C ARG A 48 -10.01 -14.43 -0.99
N THR A 49 -10.16 -13.67 -2.07
CA THR A 49 -9.07 -13.41 -3.02
C THR A 49 -8.21 -12.23 -2.58
N TRP A 50 -6.96 -12.18 -3.05
CA TRP A 50 -6.17 -10.95 -2.94
C TRP A 50 -6.87 -9.78 -3.62
N VAL A 51 -6.61 -8.57 -3.13
CA VAL A 51 -7.08 -7.32 -3.73
C VAL A 51 -5.91 -6.66 -4.45
N ILE A 52 -6.14 -6.22 -5.68
CA ILE A 52 -5.17 -5.38 -6.42
C ILE A 52 -5.44 -3.93 -6.05
N TRP A 53 -4.39 -3.18 -5.74
CA TRP A 53 -4.49 -1.76 -5.38
C TRP A 53 -3.57 -0.91 -6.24
N ARG A 54 -3.91 0.38 -6.38
CA ARG A 54 -3.12 1.39 -7.08
C ARG A 54 -3.19 2.73 -6.35
N TYR A 55 -2.04 3.35 -6.15
CA TYR A 55 -1.91 4.72 -5.68
C TYR A 55 -1.28 5.55 -6.80
N ASP A 56 -1.93 6.64 -7.19
CA ASP A 56 -1.44 7.54 -8.24
C ASP A 56 -0.54 8.58 -7.56
N TRP A 57 0.75 8.27 -7.44
CA TRP A 57 1.70 9.06 -6.64
C TRP A 57 2.09 10.36 -7.35
N PRO A 58 1.96 11.53 -6.68
CA PRO A 58 2.51 12.80 -7.16
C PRO A 58 4.03 12.71 -7.32
N PHE A 59 4.47 12.56 -8.56
CA PHE A 59 5.86 12.31 -8.88
C PHE A 59 6.75 13.46 -8.44
N THR A 60 7.84 13.10 -7.78
CA THR A 60 9.00 13.94 -7.51
C THR A 60 10.25 13.14 -7.82
N GLU A 61 11.26 13.77 -8.42
CA GLU A 61 12.58 13.15 -8.59
C GLU A 61 13.33 13.12 -7.25
N GLY A 62 14.05 12.05 -6.99
CA GLY A 62 14.89 11.88 -5.81
C GLY A 62 14.80 10.50 -5.16
N ASP A 63 15.39 10.41 -3.98
CA ASP A 63 15.31 9.21 -3.13
C ASP A 63 13.99 9.20 -2.37
N HIS A 64 13.25 8.11 -2.52
CA HIS A 64 11.94 7.97 -1.88
C HIS A 64 11.85 6.67 -1.09
N ARG A 65 11.21 6.72 0.10
CA ARG A 65 10.80 5.54 0.86
C ARG A 65 9.30 5.35 0.73
N PHE A 66 8.90 4.26 0.09
CA PHE A 66 7.51 3.84 -0.02
C PHE A 66 7.19 2.81 1.04
N GLU A 67 6.04 2.95 1.67
CA GLU A 67 5.52 2.06 2.69
C GLU A 67 4.07 1.74 2.39
N VAL A 68 3.65 0.50 2.62
CA VAL A 68 2.26 0.08 2.37
C VAL A 68 1.72 -0.77 3.50
N ARG A 69 0.48 -0.46 3.90
CA ARG A 69 -0.28 -1.24 4.88
C ARG A 69 -1.68 -1.53 4.39
N CYS A 70 -2.26 -2.63 4.86
CA CYS A 70 -3.68 -2.91 4.65
C CYS A 70 -4.49 -2.65 5.93
N ILE A 71 -5.77 -2.32 5.74
CA ILE A 71 -6.77 -2.20 6.79
C ILE A 71 -7.82 -3.28 6.55
N GLU A 72 -8.09 -4.08 7.58
CA GLU A 72 -9.06 -5.17 7.54
C GLU A 72 -10.50 -4.62 7.49
N THR A 73 -11.49 -5.49 7.23
CA THR A 73 -12.90 -5.08 7.09
C THR A 73 -13.46 -4.43 8.37
N ASP A 74 -12.95 -4.83 9.54
CA ASP A 74 -13.35 -4.28 10.84
C ASP A 74 -12.61 -2.99 11.24
N GLY A 75 -11.73 -2.48 10.37
CA GLY A 75 -10.92 -1.29 10.62
C GLY A 75 -9.58 -1.57 11.29
N THR A 76 -9.23 -2.83 11.57
CA THR A 76 -7.93 -3.18 12.14
C THR A 76 -6.81 -2.91 11.14
N ALA A 77 -5.86 -2.06 11.51
CA ALA A 77 -4.67 -1.81 10.70
C ALA A 77 -3.62 -2.92 10.86
N GLN A 78 -2.87 -3.19 9.80
CA GLN A 78 -1.69 -4.05 9.87
C GLN A 78 -0.71 -3.58 10.96
N ILE A 79 -0.17 -4.53 11.72
CA ILE A 79 0.78 -4.25 12.80
C ILE A 79 2.08 -3.68 12.22
N GLU A 80 2.43 -2.46 12.64
CA GLU A 80 3.61 -1.77 12.12
C GLU A 80 4.93 -2.23 12.72
N SER A 81 4.92 -2.66 13.99
CA SER A 81 6.11 -3.19 14.65
C SER A 81 6.54 -4.51 14.01
N ARG A 82 7.81 -4.61 13.62
CA ARG A 82 8.37 -5.84 13.04
C ARG A 82 8.52 -6.93 14.09
N ALA A 83 8.07 -8.13 13.75
CA ALA A 83 8.31 -9.36 14.49
C ALA A 83 8.70 -10.49 13.52
N GLY A 84 9.49 -11.45 14.01
CA GLY A 84 9.88 -12.62 13.23
C GLY A 84 8.70 -13.57 12.94
N VAL A 85 8.93 -14.57 12.09
CA VAL A 85 7.87 -15.47 11.59
C VAL A 85 7.21 -16.36 12.64
N ARG A 86 7.82 -16.54 13.82
CA ARG A 86 7.31 -17.41 14.89
C ARG A 86 6.96 -16.59 16.14
N PRO A 87 5.92 -17.00 16.89
CA PRO A 87 5.00 -18.11 16.62
C PRO A 87 3.80 -17.73 15.73
N SER A 88 3.50 -16.43 15.60
CA SER A 88 2.20 -15.95 15.07
C SER A 88 2.28 -15.34 13.67
N GLY A 89 3.29 -15.72 12.90
CA GLY A 89 3.60 -15.07 11.61
C GLY A 89 4.36 -13.76 11.79
N ALA A 90 5.02 -13.32 10.71
CA ALA A 90 5.76 -12.07 10.72
C ALA A 90 4.80 -10.86 10.67
N THR A 91 5.19 -9.79 11.34
CA THR A 91 4.51 -8.49 11.33
C THR A 91 5.44 -7.41 10.81
N GLY A 92 4.91 -6.19 10.65
CA GLY A 92 5.63 -5.04 10.15
C GLY A 92 5.11 -4.57 8.79
N ILE A 93 5.55 -3.39 8.39
CA ILE A 93 5.18 -2.76 7.13
C ILE A 93 6.16 -3.14 6.02
N HIS A 94 5.62 -3.46 4.85
CA HIS A 94 6.42 -3.62 3.64
C HIS A 94 6.91 -2.24 3.20
N SER A 95 8.23 -2.12 3.02
CA SER A 95 8.87 -0.87 2.64
C SER A 95 9.92 -1.11 1.56
N VAL A 96 9.99 -0.20 0.61
CA VAL A 96 10.99 -0.16 -0.46
C VAL A 96 11.57 1.24 -0.54
N SER A 97 12.88 1.35 -0.70
CA SER A 97 13.58 2.61 -0.92
C SER A 97 14.22 2.57 -2.30
N GLU A 98 13.89 3.54 -3.13
CA GLU A 98 14.36 3.63 -4.51
C GLU A 98 14.70 5.08 -4.85
N THR A 99 15.70 5.26 -5.71
CA THR A 99 15.97 6.55 -6.37
C THR A 99 15.14 6.60 -7.64
N ILE A 100 14.23 7.57 -7.75
CA ILE A 100 13.38 7.76 -8.92
C ILE A 100 13.86 9.02 -9.66
N ALA A 101 14.05 8.91 -10.97
CA ALA A 101 14.44 9.99 -11.87
C ALA A 101 13.58 9.97 -13.15
#